data_AF-A0A1R2B5E9-F1
#
_entry.id   AF-A0A1R2B5E9-F1
#
_cell.length_a   1.000
_cell.length_b   1.000
_cell.length_c   1.000
_cell.angle_alpha   90.00
_cell.angle_beta   90.00
_cell.angle_gamma   90.00
#
_symmetry.space_group_name_H-M   'P 1'
#
loop_
_entity.id
_entity.type
_entity.pdbx_description
1 polymer ?
#
loop_
_entity_poly.entity_id
_entity_poly.type
_entity_poly.pdbx_seq_one_letter_code
_entity_poly.pdbx_strand_id
1 'polypeptide(L)'
;MEGFFIGEKEAYLCDFAEIGIRDNERKIHSFGKGRLILTNQRVNFTSENGVWEESLESIGVVSLSNSVEEFGGPAVLCQFTNEDQSYFWVVRHQDQGEVRKFYEVITKVLDSVEGGFE
;
A
#
# COMPACT_ATOMS: atom_id res chain seq x y z
N MET A 1 27.12 30.42 -6.42
CA MET A 1 25.76 29.87 -6.31
C MET A 1 25.78 28.57 -7.09
N GLU A 2 25.69 27.44 -6.40
CA GLU A 2 25.38 26.12 -6.97
C GLU A 2 24.80 25.31 -5.81
N GLY A 3 23.48 25.15 -5.78
CA GLY A 3 22.80 24.26 -4.86
C GLY A 3 22.85 22.85 -5.44
N PHE A 4 23.58 21.95 -4.80
CA PHE A 4 23.50 20.52 -5.08
C PHE A 4 22.20 19.99 -4.47
N PHE A 5 21.21 19.70 -5.30
CA PHE A 5 20.06 18.91 -4.88
C PHE A 5 20.52 17.45 -4.77
N ILE A 6 20.74 16.97 -3.54
CA ILE A 6 20.87 15.54 -3.28
C ILE A 6 19.46 14.98 -3.41
N GLY A 7 19.20 14.20 -4.47
CA GLY A 7 17.95 13.43 -4.57
C GLY A 7 17.80 12.55 -3.33
N GLU A 8 16.68 12.69 -2.63
CA GLU A 8 16.42 11.97 -1.39
C GLU A 8 16.56 10.46 -1.63
N LYS A 9 17.41 9.78 -0.84
CA LYS A 9 17.60 8.33 -0.96
C LYS A 9 16.29 7.64 -0.55
N GLU A 10 15.89 6.61 -1.31
CA GLU A 10 14.75 5.78 -0.93
C GLU A 10 14.95 5.20 0.47
N ALA A 11 14.01 5.50 1.36
CA ALA A 11 14.01 5.08 2.75
C ALA A 11 12.98 3.96 2.94
N TYR A 12 13.44 2.85 3.51
CA TYR A 12 12.57 1.77 3.94
C TYR A 12 11.76 2.20 5.17
N LEU A 13 10.44 2.00 5.12
CA LEU A 13 9.53 2.43 6.19
C LEU A 13 8.96 1.26 6.98
N CYS A 14 8.46 0.24 6.28
CA CYS A 14 7.90 -0.94 6.95
C CYS A 14 7.81 -2.16 6.03
N ASP A 15 7.56 -3.30 6.67
CA ASP A 15 7.45 -4.61 6.07
C ASP A 15 6.38 -5.42 6.80
N PHE A 16 5.46 -5.95 6.01
CA PHE A 16 4.32 -6.74 6.44
C PHE A 16 4.36 -8.09 5.74
N ALA A 17 4.66 -9.14 6.49
CA ALA A 17 4.59 -10.51 6.00
C ALA A 17 3.16 -11.06 6.07
N GLU A 18 2.93 -12.22 5.45
CA GLU A 18 1.66 -12.96 5.48
C GLU A 18 0.43 -12.13 5.07
N ILE A 19 0.66 -11.19 4.15
CA ILE A 19 -0.36 -10.25 3.70
C ILE A 19 -1.05 -10.78 2.45
N GLY A 20 -2.37 -10.66 2.40
CA GLY A 20 -3.15 -10.91 1.20
C GLY A 20 -3.39 -9.61 0.44
N ILE A 21 -3.33 -9.66 -0.90
CA ILE A 21 -3.76 -8.58 -1.78
C ILE A 21 -4.74 -9.13 -2.80
N ARG A 22 -5.84 -8.39 -2.97
CA ARG A 22 -6.90 -8.66 -3.94
C ARG A 22 -7.15 -7.40 -4.75
N ASP A 23 -7.32 -7.56 -6.05
CA ASP A 23 -7.72 -6.51 -7.01
C ASP A 23 -9.26 -6.51 -7.22
N ASN A 24 -9.79 -5.37 -7.69
CA ASN A 24 -11.17 -5.03 -7.98
C ASN A 24 -11.86 -6.05 -8.93
N GLU A 25 -11.13 -6.61 -9.90
CA GLU A 25 -11.66 -7.67 -10.77
C GLU A 25 -11.87 -9.03 -10.08
N ARG A 26 -11.76 -9.08 -8.74
CA ARG A 26 -11.81 -10.31 -7.92
C ARG A 26 -10.70 -11.30 -8.24
N LYS A 27 -9.66 -10.89 -8.98
CA LYS A 27 -8.43 -11.66 -9.13
C LYS A 27 -7.71 -11.61 -7.79
N ILE A 28 -7.75 -12.73 -7.08
CA ILE A 28 -6.94 -12.92 -5.88
C ILE A 28 -5.50 -13.08 -6.37
N HIS A 29 -4.65 -12.10 -6.07
CA HIS A 29 -3.23 -12.20 -6.38
C HIS A 29 -2.52 -13.08 -5.35
N SER A 30 -2.89 -13.00 -4.08
CA SER A 30 -2.52 -13.97 -3.04
C SER A 30 -3.33 -13.70 -1.77
N PHE A 31 -3.68 -14.74 -1.01
CA PHE A 31 -4.30 -14.61 0.32
C PHE A 31 -3.35 -15.16 1.38
N GLY A 32 -2.85 -14.28 2.26
CA GLY A 32 -2.13 -14.68 3.48
C GLY A 32 -0.74 -15.26 3.28
N LYS A 33 -0.10 -15.04 2.12
CA LYS A 33 1.23 -15.61 1.79
C LYS A 33 2.15 -14.65 1.02
N GLY A 34 1.83 -13.36 1.02
CA GLY A 34 2.70 -12.35 0.42
C GLY A 34 3.44 -11.54 1.48
N ARG A 35 4.40 -10.74 1.03
CA ARG A 35 5.15 -9.78 1.82
C ARG A 35 5.03 -8.42 1.15
N LEU A 36 4.60 -7.41 1.89
CA LEU A 36 4.46 -6.04 1.43
C LEU A 36 5.51 -5.17 2.11
N ILE A 37 6.35 -4.52 1.32
CA ILE A 37 7.37 -3.58 1.76
C ILE A 37 6.95 -2.19 1.31
N LEU A 38 6.96 -1.24 2.23
CA LEU A 38 6.67 0.16 1.96
C LEU A 38 7.95 0.98 2.10
N THR A 39 8.23 1.80 1.10
CA THR A 39 9.26 2.85 1.14
C THR A 39 8.60 4.21 1.15
N ASN A 40 9.38 5.28 1.26
CA ASN A 40 8.87 6.65 1.08
C ASN A 40 8.46 6.98 -0.37
N GLN A 41 8.67 6.08 -1.33
CA GLN A 41 8.41 6.32 -2.75
C GLN A 41 7.45 5.30 -3.38
N ARG A 42 7.43 4.05 -2.91
CA ARG A 42 6.68 2.97 -3.54
C ARG A 42 6.25 1.89 -2.55
N VAL A 43 5.28 1.09 -2.98
CA VAL A 43 4.88 -0.15 -2.34
C VAL A 43 5.31 -1.34 -3.19
N ASN A 44 5.95 -2.30 -2.55
CA ASN A 44 6.44 -3.53 -3.17
C ASN A 44 5.74 -4.73 -2.55
N PHE A 45 5.00 -5.48 -3.34
CA PHE A 45 4.36 -6.72 -2.92
C PHE A 45 4.99 -7.93 -3.60
N THR A 46 5.46 -8.88 -2.82
CA THR A 46 6.02 -10.15 -3.31
C THR A 46 5.19 -11.31 -2.81
N SER A 47 4.78 -12.23 -3.68
CA SER A 47 4.13 -13.48 -3.28
C SER A 47 4.54 -14.64 -4.19
N GLU A 48 4.01 -15.85 -3.91
CA GLU A 48 4.23 -17.02 -4.77
C GLU A 48 3.75 -16.84 -6.22
N ASN A 49 2.83 -15.89 -6.46
CA ASN A 49 2.26 -15.62 -7.77
C ASN A 49 2.98 -14.50 -8.55
N GLY A 50 3.96 -13.83 -7.95
CA GLY A 50 4.71 -12.76 -8.61
C GLY A 50 5.17 -11.63 -7.69
N VAL A 51 5.80 -10.64 -8.32
CA VAL A 51 6.22 -9.37 -7.70
C VAL A 51 5.42 -8.25 -8.36
N TRP A 52 4.87 -7.36 -7.55
CA TRP A 52 4.15 -6.17 -7.96
C TRP A 52 4.76 -4.96 -7.25
N GLU A 53 4.96 -3.89 -7.99
CA GLU A 53 5.53 -2.64 -7.49
C GLU A 53 4.66 -1.49 -7.98
N GLU A 54 4.28 -0.58 -7.08
CA GLU A 54 3.47 0.59 -7.40
C GLU A 54 4.04 1.85 -6.72
N SER A 55 4.06 2.97 -7.45
CA SER A 55 4.48 4.27 -6.91
C SER A 55 3.44 4.81 -5.93
N LEU A 56 3.86 5.43 -4.84
CA LEU A 56 2.94 6.08 -3.91
C LEU A 56 2.20 7.26 -4.53
N GLU A 57 2.79 7.93 -5.51
CA GLU A 57 2.15 9.00 -6.28
C GLU A 57 0.91 8.52 -7.05
N SER A 58 0.83 7.21 -7.31
CA SER A 58 -0.31 6.59 -7.98
C SER A 58 -1.44 6.22 -7.01
N ILE A 59 -1.24 6.31 -5.70
CA ILE A 59 -2.28 6.01 -4.70
C ILE A 59 -3.05 7.28 -4.38
N GLY A 60 -4.31 7.34 -4.79
CA GLY A 60 -5.16 8.51 -4.59
C GLY A 60 -5.94 8.50 -3.28
N VAL A 61 -6.43 7.34 -2.83
CA VAL A 61 -7.24 7.25 -1.59
C VAL A 61 -6.87 6.00 -0.81
N VAL A 62 -6.70 6.14 0.50
CA VAL A 62 -6.59 4.99 1.41
C VAL A 62 -7.69 5.02 2.45
N SER A 63 -8.35 3.90 2.67
CA SER A 63 -9.39 3.76 3.71
C SER A 63 -9.25 2.44 4.48
N LEU A 64 -9.68 2.45 5.73
CA LEU A 64 -9.75 1.25 6.57
C LEU A 64 -11.18 0.72 6.58
N SER A 65 -11.36 -0.56 6.23
CA SER A 65 -12.63 -1.27 6.36
C SER A 65 -12.54 -2.34 7.44
N ASN A 66 -13.60 -2.47 8.22
CA ASN A 66 -13.79 -3.56 9.17
C ASN A 66 -14.86 -4.57 8.70
N SER A 67 -15.24 -4.51 7.42
CA SER A 67 -16.31 -5.35 6.87
C SER A 67 -15.90 -6.82 6.81
N VAL A 68 -16.46 -7.61 7.72
CA VAL A 68 -16.27 -9.08 7.73
C VAL A 68 -17.00 -9.73 6.55
N GLU A 69 -18.16 -9.24 6.16
CA GLU A 69 -18.95 -9.83 5.06
C GLU A 69 -18.26 -9.66 3.70
N GLU A 70 -17.65 -8.49 3.48
CA GLU A 70 -17.06 -8.15 2.17
C GLU A 70 -15.62 -8.63 2.04
N PHE A 71 -14.83 -8.49 3.11
CA PHE A 71 -13.40 -8.77 3.09
C PHE A 71 -13.00 -9.93 3.97
N GLY A 72 -13.86 -10.41 4.88
CA GLY A 72 -13.55 -11.50 5.82
C GLY A 72 -12.84 -11.03 7.10
N GLY A 73 -12.73 -9.72 7.34
CA GLY A 73 -12.06 -9.11 8.51
C GLY A 73 -11.56 -7.69 8.19
N PRO A 74 -10.77 -7.07 9.08
CA PRO A 74 -10.18 -5.76 8.81
C PRO A 74 -9.29 -5.79 7.56
N ALA A 75 -9.41 -4.73 6.78
CA ALA A 75 -8.67 -4.54 5.55
C ALA A 75 -8.36 -3.07 5.30
N VAL A 76 -7.21 -2.81 4.69
CA VAL A 76 -6.92 -1.49 4.11
C VAL A 76 -7.27 -1.55 2.63
N LEU A 77 -8.00 -0.55 2.14
CA LEU A 77 -8.28 -0.34 0.72
C LEU A 77 -7.41 0.81 0.24
N CYS A 78 -6.48 0.53 -0.66
CA CYS A 78 -5.70 1.57 -1.36
C CYS A 78 -6.26 1.70 -2.77
N GLN A 79 -6.94 2.80 -3.11
CA GLN A 79 -7.41 3.11 -4.45
C GLN A 79 -6.31 3.86 -5.21
N PHE A 80 -6.00 3.35 -6.40
CA PHE A 80 -5.00 3.94 -7.26
C PHE A 80 -5.64 4.85 -8.31
N THR A 81 -5.06 6.01 -8.53
CA THR A 81 -5.44 7.01 -9.54
C THR A 81 -4.54 6.86 -10.75
N ASN A 82 -4.90 5.92 -11.64
CA ASN A 82 -4.38 5.87 -13.00
C ASN A 82 -5.53 6.12 -13.99
N GLU A 83 -5.23 6.84 -15.08
CA GLU A 83 -6.20 7.49 -16.00
C GLU A 83 -7.29 6.58 -16.60
N ASP A 84 -7.16 5.25 -16.50
CA ASP A 84 -8.11 4.29 -17.10
C ASP A 84 -8.64 3.20 -16.15
N GLN A 85 -8.09 3.02 -14.93
CA GLN A 85 -8.49 1.92 -14.03
C GLN A 85 -8.38 2.30 -12.55
N SER A 86 -9.51 2.23 -11.83
CA SER A 86 -9.53 2.21 -10.36
C SER A 86 -9.38 0.76 -9.90
N TYR A 87 -8.16 0.36 -9.55
CA TYR A 87 -7.93 -0.86 -8.78
C TYR A 87 -7.78 -0.50 -7.31
N PHE A 88 -8.13 -1.44 -6.42
CA PHE A 88 -7.87 -1.28 -5.00
C PHE A 88 -7.15 -2.49 -4.45
N TRP A 89 -6.16 -2.26 -3.58
CA TRP A 89 -5.54 -3.34 -2.82
C TRP A 89 -6.33 -3.54 -1.55
N VAL A 90 -6.91 -4.74 -1.37
CA VAL A 90 -7.41 -5.18 -0.06
C VAL A 90 -6.28 -5.85 0.69
N VAL A 91 -5.63 -5.10 1.57
CA VAL A 91 -4.56 -5.61 2.43
C VAL A 91 -5.17 -6.31 3.64
N ARG A 92 -4.95 -7.62 3.77
CA ARG A 92 -5.43 -8.43 4.89
C ARG A 92 -4.31 -9.12 5.64
N HIS A 93 -4.44 -9.14 6.96
CA HIS A 93 -3.57 -9.89 7.87
C HIS A 93 -4.43 -10.59 8.94
N GLN A 94 -3.95 -11.70 9.53
CA GLN A 94 -4.68 -12.39 10.60
C GLN A 94 -4.72 -11.56 11.89
N ASP A 95 -3.67 -10.78 12.11
CA ASP A 95 -3.58 -9.79 13.19
C ASP A 95 -4.16 -8.44 12.74
N GLN A 96 -5.23 -8.01 13.40
CA GLN A 96 -5.88 -6.72 13.15
C GLN A 96 -4.97 -5.52 13.50
N GLY A 97 -4.06 -5.69 14.45
CA GLY A 97 -3.07 -4.69 14.82
C GLY A 97 -2.12 -4.37 13.67
N GLU A 98 -1.71 -5.37 12.90
CA GLU A 98 -0.85 -5.19 11.73
C GLU A 98 -1.58 -4.48 10.59
N VAL A 99 -2.86 -4.79 10.35
CA VAL A 99 -3.70 -4.06 9.37
C VAL A 99 -3.80 -2.57 9.74
N ARG A 100 -4.07 -2.28 11.02
CA ARG A 100 -4.15 -0.91 11.51
C ARG A 100 -2.80 -0.18 11.42
N LYS A 101 -1.71 -0.85 11.76
CA LYS A 101 -0.36 -0.30 11.65
C LYS A 101 -0.01 0.01 10.20
N PHE A 102 -0.34 -0.87 9.26
CA PHE A 102 -0.17 -0.60 7.83
C PHE A 102 -0.95 0.65 7.41
N TYR A 103 -2.23 0.74 7.77
CA TYR A 103 -3.06 1.91 7.52
C TYR A 103 -2.43 3.21 8.05
N GLU A 104 -2.02 3.21 9.33
CA GLU A 104 -1.43 4.39 9.96
C GLU A 104 -0.10 4.81 9.31
N VAL A 105 0.71 3.88 8.82
CA VAL A 105 1.96 4.21 8.12
C VAL A 105 1.65 4.69 6.71
N ILE A 106 0.88 3.96 5.90
CA ILE A 106 0.62 4.34 4.51
C ILE A 106 -0.05 5.72 4.41
N THR A 107 -1.01 6.03 5.30
CA THR A 107 -1.65 7.35 5.34
C THR A 107 -0.65 8.46 5.64
N LYS A 108 0.22 8.29 6.64
CA LYS A 108 1.26 9.29 6.96
C LYS A 108 2.23 9.55 5.81
N VAL A 109 2.55 8.50 5.05
CA VAL A 109 3.47 8.63 3.92
C VAL A 109 2.78 9.38 2.78
N LEU A 110 1.52 9.04 2.47
CA LEU A 110 0.75 9.75 1.44
C LEU A 110 0.52 11.22 1.82
N ASP A 111 0.22 11.52 3.09
CA ASP A 111 0.13 12.90 3.60
C ASP A 111 1.45 13.66 3.38
N SER A 112 2.59 12.97 3.49
CA SER A 112 3.93 13.56 3.26
C SER A 112 4.23 13.79 1.77
N VAL A 113 3.66 12.99 0.88
CA VAL A 113 3.79 13.14 -0.58
C VAL A 113 2.91 14.29 -1.08
N GLU A 114 1.65 14.39 -0.61
CA GLU A 114 0.77 15.52 -0.95
C GLU A 114 1.24 16.84 -0.30
N GLY A 115 1.90 16.77 0.86
CA GLY A 115 2.47 17.91 1.58
C GLY A 115 3.78 18.47 0.99
N GLY A 116 4.25 18.00 -0.17
CA GLY A 116 5.49 18.44 -0.82
C GLY A 116 5.48 19.84 -1.46
N PHE A 117 4.42 20.63 -1.25
CA PHE A 117 4.32 22.03 -1.64
C PHE A 117 4.02 22.92 -0.42
N GLU A 118 5.08 23.33 0.28
CA GLU A 118 5.18 24.62 0.97
C GLU A 118 6.42 25.38 0.50
#